data_AF-A0A935KIL2-F1
#
_entry.id   AF-A0A935KIL2-F1
#
_cell.length_a   1.000
_cell.length_b   1.000
_cell.length_c   1.000
_cell.angle_alpha   90.00
_cell.angle_beta   90.00
_cell.angle_gamma   90.00
#
_symmetry.space_group_name_H-M   'P 1'
#
loop_
_entity.id
_entity.type
_entity.pdbx_description
1 polymer ?
#
loop_
_entity_poly.entity_id
_entity_poly.type
_entity_poly.pdbx_seq_one_letter_code
_entity_poly.pdbx_strand_id
1 'polypeptide(L)'
;MVYDCIKHSNKISFDYTEISQENPSLPARYDLYVFNYHFSTTGWLDTRSVKLLPGIKGTIVLEILPNDPFVYCSPFDFDFYCVLDPSMTLKHKKVFPFPRPLDHYSGPLSKKDNVIPIIGSFGFATKGKGFEHVVQAVNNEFDEAIIRINIPHGTYTDPSHQYAIELAAQCKSIAKSGIEVKVTHDFMSKEELIYWCSENTLNCFLYDRNMPGLAATTDQAITSERPLAVSDNATFRHITKYIQPYPSISLKESITQTEEIVKKIKQDWATESFTSLFDAMIEKLNIKTSAYPEGSVTLNTRNRKSLRYKIEKRIIKLLRFYYKSSVYAAFHLKNYKENLQWLPLSV
;
A
#
# COMPACT_ATOMS: atom_id res chain seq x y z
N MET A 1 12.16 -0.46 -1.52
CA MET A 1 11.17 -0.73 -2.58
C MET A 1 11.29 0.23 -3.76
N VAL A 2 10.73 1.46 -3.77
CA VAL A 2 10.85 2.33 -4.98
C VAL A 2 12.31 2.61 -5.36
N TYR A 3 13.15 3.01 -4.39
CA TYR A 3 14.58 3.21 -4.62
C TYR A 3 15.25 1.95 -5.19
N ASP A 4 14.91 0.79 -4.63
CA ASP A 4 15.47 -0.50 -5.07
C ASP A 4 15.07 -0.86 -6.50
N CYS A 5 13.89 -0.42 -6.97
CA CYS A 5 13.55 -0.56 -8.37
C CYS A 5 14.40 0.39 -9.22
N ILE A 6 14.34 1.70 -8.95
CA ILE A 6 14.87 2.73 -9.85
C ILE A 6 16.40 2.86 -9.83
N LYS A 7 17.10 2.36 -8.80
CA LYS A 7 18.57 2.37 -8.72
C LYS A 7 19.24 1.59 -9.85
N HIS A 8 18.49 0.73 -10.54
CA HIS A 8 18.94 -0.03 -11.71
C HIS A 8 18.72 0.70 -13.05
N SER A 9 18.30 1.97 -13.03
CA SER A 9 18.22 2.80 -14.23
C SER A 9 19.58 2.90 -14.91
N ASN A 10 19.60 2.74 -16.23
CA ASN A 10 20.79 3.02 -17.05
C ASN A 10 20.86 4.48 -17.50
N LYS A 11 19.87 5.31 -17.14
CA LYS A 11 19.76 6.72 -17.54
C LYS A 11 20.10 7.69 -16.41
N ILE A 12 19.83 7.30 -15.17
CA ILE A 12 20.11 8.10 -13.98
C ILE A 12 20.91 7.29 -12.98
N SER A 13 21.95 7.92 -12.42
CA SER A 13 22.62 7.43 -11.22
C SER A 13 21.92 7.99 -9.99
N PHE A 14 21.52 7.10 -9.08
CA PHE A 14 20.89 7.47 -7.82
C PHE A 14 21.84 7.22 -6.65
N ASP A 15 21.81 8.12 -5.68
CA ASP A 15 22.22 7.85 -4.30
C ASP A 15 21.02 7.96 -3.36
N TYR A 16 21.24 7.57 -2.10
CA TYR A 16 20.22 7.55 -1.06
C TYR A 16 20.68 8.32 0.17
N THR A 17 19.77 9.10 0.75
CA THR A 17 20.00 9.81 2.00
C THR A 17 18.72 9.84 2.81
N GLU A 18 18.83 9.49 4.08
CA GLU A 18 17.75 9.67 5.05
C GLU A 18 17.79 11.09 5.61
N ILE A 19 16.61 11.70 5.70
CA ILE A 19 16.44 13.01 6.33
C ILE A 19 15.51 12.89 7.53
N SER A 20 15.79 13.67 8.55
CA SER A 20 14.96 13.77 9.76
C SER A 20 14.77 15.22 10.17
N GLN A 21 13.98 15.44 11.22
CA GLN A 21 13.82 16.78 11.78
C GLN A 21 15.15 17.33 12.34
N GLU A 22 16.02 16.45 12.82
CA GLU A 22 17.35 16.74 13.39
C GLU A 22 18.41 16.88 12.29
N ASN A 23 18.24 16.17 11.17
CA ASN A 23 19.12 16.25 10.01
C ASN A 23 18.33 16.51 8.71
N PRO A 24 17.84 17.74 8.49
CA PRO A 24 17.02 18.10 7.32
C PRO A 24 17.85 18.56 6.10
N SER A 25 19.18 18.44 6.14
CA SER A 25 20.08 18.98 5.11
C SER A 25 20.32 17.97 3.98
N LEU A 26 20.34 18.45 2.74
CA LEU A 26 20.61 17.66 1.54
C LEU A 26 21.71 18.31 0.68
N PRO A 27 22.56 17.54 -0.02
CA PRO A 27 23.53 18.12 -0.95
C PRO A 27 22.84 18.92 -2.07
N ALA A 28 23.40 20.06 -2.43
CA ALA A 28 22.86 20.99 -3.42
C ALA A 28 23.33 20.70 -4.86
N ARG A 29 23.73 19.46 -5.15
CA ARG A 29 24.47 19.11 -6.38
C ARG A 29 23.70 18.24 -7.38
N TYR A 30 22.43 17.94 -7.12
CA TYR A 30 21.67 17.00 -7.95
C TYR A 30 20.79 17.71 -8.98
N ASP A 31 20.70 17.13 -10.17
CA ASP A 31 19.73 17.54 -11.20
C ASP A 31 18.30 17.12 -10.85
N LEU A 32 18.16 16.11 -9.97
CA LEU A 32 16.92 15.46 -9.61
C LEU A 32 16.91 15.10 -8.12
N TYR A 33 15.81 15.42 -7.43
CA TYR A 33 15.52 14.96 -6.08
C TYR A 33 14.21 14.19 -6.08
N VAL A 34 14.17 13.00 -5.48
CA VAL A 34 12.94 12.19 -5.33
C VAL A 34 12.69 11.94 -3.86
N PHE A 35 11.55 12.41 -3.36
CA PHE A 35 11.17 12.26 -1.96
C PHE A 35 10.21 11.08 -1.77
N ASN A 36 10.47 10.22 -0.78
CA ASN A 36 9.46 9.30 -0.27
C ASN A 36 8.58 10.00 0.79
N TYR A 37 7.80 11.00 0.36
CA TYR A 37 6.99 11.79 1.29
C TYR A 37 5.78 10.99 1.79
N HIS A 38 5.63 10.93 3.12
CA HIS A 38 4.46 10.38 3.77
C HIS A 38 4.04 11.27 4.93
N PHE A 39 2.78 11.71 4.95
CA PHE A 39 2.30 12.73 5.89
C PHE A 39 2.48 12.36 7.37
N SER A 40 2.53 11.07 7.70
CA SER A 40 2.72 10.60 9.07
C SER A 40 4.18 10.56 9.51
N THR A 41 5.11 10.15 8.64
CA THR A 41 6.52 9.91 9.01
C THR A 41 7.42 11.08 8.61
N THR A 42 7.10 11.77 7.51
CA THR A 42 7.79 12.98 7.05
C THR A 42 6.91 14.23 7.16
N GLY A 43 5.83 14.18 7.96
CA GLY A 43 4.95 15.33 8.22
C GLY A 43 5.64 16.55 8.85
N TRP A 44 6.81 16.35 9.45
CA TRP A 44 7.68 17.40 9.98
C TRP A 44 8.31 18.29 8.89
N LEU A 45 8.43 17.81 7.66
CA LEU A 45 9.01 18.57 6.55
C LEU A 45 8.01 19.64 6.07
N ASP A 46 8.43 20.90 5.99
CA ASP A 46 7.72 21.92 5.21
C ASP A 46 8.04 21.71 3.74
N THR A 47 7.15 21.00 3.04
CA THR A 47 7.33 20.65 1.62
C THR A 47 7.53 21.87 0.71
N ARG A 48 7.18 23.08 1.13
CA ARG A 48 7.49 24.32 0.39
C ARG A 48 8.98 24.60 0.30
N SER A 49 9.78 24.20 1.29
CA SER A 49 11.23 24.40 1.29
C SER A 49 11.97 23.47 0.34
N VAL A 50 11.30 22.43 -0.19
CA VAL A 50 11.85 21.60 -1.27
C VAL A 50 12.19 22.44 -2.51
N LYS A 51 11.53 23.60 -2.69
CA LYS A 51 11.83 24.57 -3.75
C LYS A 51 13.18 25.28 -3.59
N LEU A 52 13.80 25.19 -2.41
CA LEU A 52 15.15 25.72 -2.19
C LEU A 52 16.23 24.84 -2.83
N LEU A 53 15.90 23.57 -3.11
CA LEU A 53 16.82 22.68 -3.79
C LEU A 53 16.94 23.06 -5.27
N PRO A 54 18.15 22.91 -5.83
CA PRO A 54 18.33 22.97 -7.28
C PRO A 54 17.62 21.82 -7.99
N GLY A 55 17.67 21.83 -9.31
CA GLY A 55 17.13 20.74 -10.12
C GLY A 55 15.61 20.58 -10.04
N ILE A 56 15.16 19.41 -10.47
CA ILE A 56 13.75 19.00 -10.52
C ILE A 56 13.43 18.16 -9.29
N LYS A 57 12.27 18.40 -8.67
CA LYS A 57 11.88 17.78 -7.41
C LYS A 57 10.62 16.96 -7.61
N GLY A 58 10.71 15.66 -7.36
CA GLY A 58 9.59 14.73 -7.40
C GLY A 58 9.25 14.14 -6.04
N THR A 59 8.06 13.56 -5.93
CA THR A 59 7.70 12.76 -4.76
C THR A 59 6.96 11.49 -5.16
N ILE A 60 7.19 10.42 -4.39
CA ILE A 60 6.35 9.23 -4.39
C ILE A 60 5.10 9.53 -3.57
N VAL A 61 3.93 9.12 -4.07
CA VAL A 61 2.65 9.32 -3.40
C VAL A 61 1.92 7.99 -3.30
N LEU A 62 1.70 7.53 -2.07
CA LEU A 62 1.03 6.26 -1.77
C LEU A 62 -0.42 6.47 -1.31
N GLU A 63 -0.61 7.39 -0.36
CA GLU A 63 -1.88 7.62 0.32
C GLU A 63 -2.76 8.57 -0.50
N ILE A 64 -3.58 8.01 -1.38
CA ILE A 64 -4.41 8.77 -2.33
C ILE A 64 -5.86 8.28 -2.36
N LEU A 65 -6.77 9.16 -2.78
CA LEU A 65 -8.14 8.77 -3.11
C LEU A 65 -8.24 8.48 -4.62
N PRO A 66 -9.27 7.74 -5.07
CA PRO A 66 -9.50 7.52 -6.50
C PRO A 66 -9.50 8.85 -7.27
N ASN A 67 -8.56 9.00 -8.20
CA ASN A 67 -8.35 10.21 -9.02
C ASN A 67 -8.04 11.51 -8.24
N ASP A 68 -7.65 11.42 -6.97
CA ASP A 68 -7.14 12.56 -6.20
C ASP A 68 -5.83 12.17 -5.48
N PRO A 69 -4.67 12.49 -6.07
CA PRO A 69 -3.38 12.22 -5.46
C PRO A 69 -2.95 13.26 -4.42
N PHE A 70 -3.73 14.33 -4.22
CA PHE A 70 -3.32 15.50 -3.44
C PHE A 70 -4.03 15.57 -2.08
N VAL A 71 -4.53 14.43 -1.60
CA VAL A 71 -5.22 14.29 -0.31
C VAL A 71 -4.28 14.68 0.83
N TYR A 72 -3.08 14.12 0.82
CA TYR A 72 -2.06 14.31 1.85
C TYR A 72 -0.79 15.01 1.35
N CYS A 73 -0.69 15.28 0.05
CA CYS A 73 0.46 15.92 -0.57
C CYS A 73 0.03 17.21 -1.30
N SER A 74 0.81 18.28 -1.17
CA SER A 74 0.53 19.55 -1.85
C SER A 74 0.68 19.39 -3.36
N PRO A 75 -0.23 19.91 -4.20
CA PRO A 75 -0.10 19.90 -5.67
C PRO A 75 0.90 20.94 -6.21
N PHE A 76 1.50 21.77 -5.34
CA PHE A 76 2.33 22.91 -5.74
C PHE A 76 3.78 22.84 -5.29
N ASP A 77 4.13 21.85 -4.48
CA ASP A 77 5.43 21.81 -3.78
C ASP A 77 6.49 21.04 -4.58
N PHE A 78 6.05 20.13 -5.45
CA PHE A 78 6.90 19.32 -6.31
C PHE A 78 6.66 19.63 -7.79
N ASP A 79 7.66 19.35 -8.61
CA ASP A 79 7.63 19.47 -10.06
C ASP A 79 6.90 18.28 -10.69
N PHE A 80 6.99 17.09 -10.08
CA PHE A 80 6.24 15.89 -10.49
C PHE A 80 5.86 14.97 -9.31
N TYR A 81 4.91 14.08 -9.56
CA TYR A 81 4.33 13.16 -8.57
C TYR A 81 4.25 11.75 -9.17
N CYS A 82 5.03 10.82 -8.61
CA CYS A 82 4.92 9.39 -8.92
C CYS A 82 3.87 8.78 -8.01
N VAL A 83 2.65 8.61 -8.53
CA VAL A 83 1.52 8.12 -7.77
C VAL A 83 1.46 6.61 -7.93
N LEU A 84 1.62 5.87 -6.82
CA LEU A 84 1.60 4.41 -6.82
C LEU A 84 0.16 3.87 -6.91
N ASP A 85 -0.53 4.21 -7.99
CA ASP A 85 -1.85 3.73 -8.31
C ASP A 85 -2.06 3.67 -9.83
N PRO A 86 -1.92 2.48 -10.44
CA PRO A 86 -2.10 2.32 -11.87
C PRO A 86 -3.57 2.47 -12.28
N SER A 87 -4.52 2.55 -11.32
CA SER A 87 -5.93 2.78 -11.59
C SER A 87 -6.30 4.21 -11.93
N MET A 88 -5.40 5.16 -11.66
CA MET A 88 -5.67 6.57 -11.83
C MET A 88 -5.89 6.97 -13.29
N THR A 89 -6.96 7.72 -13.51
CA THR A 89 -7.38 8.27 -14.82
C THR A 89 -7.26 9.80 -14.89
N LEU A 90 -6.93 10.45 -13.77
CA LEU A 90 -6.72 11.89 -13.69
C LEU A 90 -5.66 12.34 -14.71
N LYS A 91 -6.07 13.20 -15.64
CA LYS A 91 -5.16 13.84 -16.59
C LYS A 91 -4.57 15.10 -15.97
N HIS A 92 -3.35 15.00 -15.43
CA HIS A 92 -2.63 16.14 -14.88
C HIS A 92 -1.15 16.10 -15.30
N LYS A 93 -0.62 17.24 -15.80
CA LYS A 93 0.71 17.30 -16.46
C LYS A 93 1.88 16.87 -15.56
N LYS A 94 1.74 17.03 -14.25
CA LYS A 94 2.75 16.68 -13.23
C LYS A 94 2.56 15.31 -12.60
N VAL A 95 1.48 14.61 -12.91
CA VAL A 95 1.08 13.38 -12.21
C VAL A 95 1.34 12.19 -13.13
N PHE A 96 2.08 11.23 -12.61
CA PHE A 96 2.48 10.02 -13.32
C PHE A 96 1.97 8.81 -12.51
N PRO A 97 0.98 8.06 -13.01
CA PRO A 97 0.56 6.81 -12.40
C PRO A 97 1.63 5.74 -12.56
N PHE A 98 1.92 5.03 -11.48
CA PHE A 98 2.83 3.88 -11.43
C PHE A 98 2.11 2.67 -10.82
N PRO A 99 2.47 1.44 -11.20
CA PRO A 99 2.10 0.26 -10.42
C PRO A 99 2.73 0.32 -9.02
N ARG A 100 2.31 -0.58 -8.13
CA ARG A 100 3.08 -0.81 -6.91
C ARG A 100 4.39 -1.50 -7.30
N PRO A 101 5.55 -1.07 -6.80
CA PRO A 101 6.80 -1.79 -7.06
C PRO A 101 6.80 -3.14 -6.33
N LEU A 102 7.20 -4.21 -6.99
CA LEU A 102 7.52 -5.48 -6.35
C LEU A 102 9.03 -5.69 -6.43
N ASP A 103 9.70 -5.84 -5.28
CA ASP A 103 11.13 -6.15 -5.35
C ASP A 103 11.35 -7.55 -5.92
N HIS A 104 12.53 -7.73 -6.52
CA HIS A 104 12.97 -9.02 -7.01
C HIS A 104 13.00 -10.07 -5.87
N TYR A 105 12.35 -11.21 -6.09
CA TYR A 105 12.38 -12.36 -5.19
C TYR A 105 12.82 -13.59 -5.97
N SER A 106 13.96 -14.15 -5.56
CA SER A 106 14.56 -15.36 -6.14
C SER A 106 14.56 -16.55 -5.18
N GLY A 107 13.84 -16.43 -4.05
CA GLY A 107 13.71 -17.51 -3.07
C GLY A 107 12.82 -18.65 -3.58
N PRO A 108 12.82 -19.80 -2.90
CA PRO A 108 11.98 -20.92 -3.27
C PRO A 108 10.51 -20.57 -3.07
N LEU A 109 9.64 -21.07 -3.96
CA LEU A 109 8.19 -21.09 -3.77
C LEU A 109 7.73 -22.52 -3.54
N SER A 110 6.74 -22.71 -2.68
CA SER A 110 6.12 -24.01 -2.47
C SER A 110 5.38 -24.46 -3.73
N LYS A 111 5.68 -25.68 -4.20
CA LYS A 111 4.97 -26.35 -5.30
C LYS A 111 3.92 -27.34 -4.79
N LYS A 112 3.57 -27.25 -3.51
CA LYS A 112 2.66 -28.20 -2.88
C LYS A 112 1.25 -28.01 -3.44
N ASP A 113 0.66 -29.10 -3.90
CA ASP A 113 -0.78 -29.19 -4.12
C ASP A 113 -1.45 -29.57 -2.81
N ASN A 114 -2.52 -28.87 -2.46
CA ASN A 114 -3.24 -29.10 -1.22
C ASN A 114 -4.53 -29.87 -1.52
N VAL A 115 -4.65 -31.07 -0.98
CA VAL A 115 -5.86 -31.90 -1.10
C VAL A 115 -7.06 -31.19 -0.45
N ILE A 116 -6.83 -30.60 0.72
CA ILE A 116 -7.79 -29.71 1.40
C ILE A 116 -7.40 -28.27 1.05
N PRO A 117 -8.30 -27.43 0.49
CA PRO A 117 -7.97 -26.06 0.14
C PRO A 117 -7.44 -25.25 1.33
N ILE A 118 -6.31 -24.56 1.12
CA ILE A 118 -5.73 -23.65 2.11
C ILE A 118 -6.00 -22.21 1.67
N ILE A 119 -6.78 -21.47 2.45
CA ILE A 119 -7.13 -20.06 2.19
C ILE A 119 -6.34 -19.17 3.15
N GLY A 120 -5.40 -18.40 2.60
CA GLY A 120 -4.48 -17.56 3.37
C GLY A 120 -4.88 -16.10 3.41
N SER A 121 -4.75 -15.45 4.57
CA SER A 121 -4.81 -13.99 4.71
C SER A 121 -3.78 -13.51 5.71
N PHE A 122 -3.36 -12.25 5.64
CA PHE A 122 -2.42 -11.71 6.62
C PHE A 122 -2.49 -10.19 6.74
N GLY A 123 -1.87 -9.68 7.80
CA GLY A 123 -1.67 -8.25 8.04
C GLY A 123 -1.91 -7.87 9.49
N PHE A 124 -1.47 -6.68 9.87
CA PHE A 124 -1.69 -6.17 11.22
C PHE A 124 -3.19 -6.07 11.56
N ALA A 125 -3.51 -6.36 12.81
CA ALA A 125 -4.85 -6.22 13.39
C ALA A 125 -5.27 -4.74 13.34
N THR A 126 -6.01 -4.40 12.28
CA THR A 126 -6.55 -3.06 12.06
C THR A 126 -7.99 -3.19 11.59
N LYS A 127 -8.85 -2.25 12.01
CA LYS A 127 -10.26 -2.24 11.62
C LYS A 127 -10.36 -2.13 10.08
N GLY A 128 -11.24 -2.93 9.49
CA GLY A 128 -11.46 -2.90 8.04
C GLY A 128 -10.64 -3.92 7.23
N LYS A 129 -9.86 -4.78 7.89
CA LYS A 129 -9.09 -5.87 7.26
C LYS A 129 -9.96 -7.07 6.88
N GLY A 130 -11.12 -7.23 7.51
CA GLY A 130 -12.12 -8.24 7.13
C GLY A 130 -11.61 -9.68 7.18
N PHE A 131 -10.81 -10.06 8.19
CA PHE A 131 -10.40 -11.46 8.35
C PHE A 131 -11.61 -12.37 8.62
N GLU A 132 -12.57 -11.87 9.39
CA GLU A 132 -13.87 -12.49 9.63
C GLU A 132 -14.67 -12.70 8.33
N HIS A 133 -14.56 -11.77 7.36
CA HIS A 133 -15.22 -11.92 6.06
C HIS A 133 -14.61 -13.06 5.25
N VAL A 134 -13.30 -13.29 5.36
CA VAL A 134 -12.65 -14.47 4.75
C VAL A 134 -13.25 -15.75 5.34
N VAL A 135 -13.40 -15.83 6.66
CA VAL A 135 -14.02 -17.02 7.31
C VAL A 135 -15.46 -17.21 6.85
N GLN A 136 -16.24 -16.15 6.77
CA GLN A 136 -17.63 -16.21 6.29
C GLN A 136 -17.72 -16.69 4.84
N ALA A 137 -16.89 -16.14 3.94
CA ALA A 137 -16.86 -16.55 2.54
C ALA A 137 -16.48 -18.04 2.40
N VAL A 138 -15.50 -18.50 3.19
CA VAL A 138 -15.10 -19.91 3.19
C VAL A 138 -16.19 -20.82 3.73
N ASN A 139 -16.85 -20.46 4.85
CA ASN A 139 -18.00 -21.19 5.38
C ASN A 139 -19.11 -21.37 4.35
N ASN A 140 -19.33 -20.35 3.50
CA ASN A 140 -20.40 -20.37 2.50
C ASN A 140 -20.07 -21.25 1.30
N GLU A 141 -18.80 -21.34 0.91
CA GLU A 141 -18.41 -22.02 -0.32
C GLU A 141 -17.83 -23.43 -0.11
N PHE A 142 -17.19 -23.71 1.02
CA PHE A 142 -16.46 -24.95 1.24
C PHE A 142 -17.11 -25.79 2.34
N ASP A 143 -17.10 -27.11 2.16
CA ASP A 143 -17.45 -28.07 3.22
C ASP A 143 -16.24 -28.37 4.10
N GLU A 144 -15.05 -28.46 3.48
CA GLU A 144 -13.77 -28.66 4.14
C GLU A 144 -12.73 -27.67 3.59
N ALA A 145 -12.05 -26.96 4.50
CA ALA A 145 -10.94 -26.06 4.17
C ALA A 145 -10.10 -25.72 5.41
N ILE A 146 -8.86 -25.29 5.18
CA ILE A 146 -8.00 -24.70 6.20
C ILE A 146 -7.84 -23.21 5.91
N ILE A 147 -8.25 -22.36 6.83
CA ILE A 147 -8.01 -20.92 6.77
C ILE A 147 -6.74 -20.63 7.58
N ARG A 148 -5.73 -20.05 6.95
CA ARG A 148 -4.50 -19.59 7.62
C ARG A 148 -4.52 -18.07 7.69
N ILE A 149 -4.38 -17.51 8.89
CA ILE A 149 -4.33 -16.06 9.10
C ILE A 149 -3.06 -15.70 9.86
N ASN A 150 -2.19 -14.88 9.28
CA ASN A 150 -1.06 -14.31 10.02
C ASN A 150 -1.40 -12.88 10.48
N ILE A 151 -1.51 -12.67 11.80
CA ILE A 151 -1.82 -11.39 12.42
C ILE A 151 -0.63 -11.00 13.32
N PRO A 152 0.48 -10.50 12.76
CA PRO A 152 1.64 -10.15 13.56
C PRO A 152 1.30 -9.03 14.56
N HIS A 153 1.98 -9.05 15.69
CA HIS A 153 1.88 -8.00 16.69
C HIS A 153 2.42 -6.67 16.16
N GLY A 154 1.56 -5.66 16.08
CA GLY A 154 1.91 -4.36 15.54
C GLY A 154 2.34 -3.39 16.62
N THR A 155 3.63 -3.06 16.68
CA THR A 155 4.21 -2.12 17.66
C THR A 155 3.50 -0.76 17.69
N TYR A 156 2.98 -0.30 16.55
CA TYR A 156 2.38 1.02 16.39
C TYR A 156 0.85 1.02 16.28
N THR A 157 0.24 -0.12 15.95
CA THR A 157 -1.20 -0.21 15.66
C THR A 157 -1.99 -0.89 16.78
N ASP A 158 -1.36 -1.79 17.53
CA ASP A 158 -1.94 -2.44 18.71
C ASP A 158 -0.84 -2.73 19.74
N PRO A 159 -0.37 -1.72 20.49
CA PRO A 159 0.68 -1.92 21.49
C PRO A 159 0.32 -2.92 22.60
N SER A 160 -0.98 -3.16 22.80
CA SER A 160 -1.50 -4.11 23.80
C SER A 160 -1.53 -5.55 23.30
N HIS A 161 -1.45 -5.75 21.98
CA HIS A 161 -1.67 -7.02 21.27
C HIS A 161 -3.07 -7.65 21.47
N GLN A 162 -3.93 -7.02 22.27
CA GLN A 162 -5.22 -7.56 22.67
C GLN A 162 -6.18 -7.67 21.50
N TYR A 163 -6.18 -6.67 20.61
CA TYR A 163 -7.07 -6.68 19.45
C TYR A 163 -6.71 -7.79 18.46
N ALA A 164 -5.41 -8.06 18.27
CA ALA A 164 -4.97 -9.18 17.46
C ALA A 164 -5.46 -10.54 18.00
N ILE A 165 -5.42 -10.73 19.33
CA ILE A 165 -5.87 -11.95 20.01
C ILE A 165 -7.41 -12.09 19.91
N GLU A 166 -8.15 -11.02 20.16
CA GLU A 166 -9.62 -11.01 20.07
C GLU A 166 -10.09 -11.32 18.66
N LEU A 167 -9.47 -10.70 17.65
CA LEU A 167 -9.78 -10.93 16.25
C LEU A 167 -9.49 -12.38 15.83
N ALA A 168 -8.41 -12.97 16.34
CA ALA A 168 -8.10 -14.38 16.12
C ALA A 168 -9.15 -15.32 16.74
N ALA A 169 -9.56 -15.04 17.98
CA ALA A 169 -10.61 -15.80 18.66
C ALA A 169 -11.96 -15.67 17.95
N GLN A 170 -12.31 -14.47 17.49
CA GLN A 170 -13.51 -14.21 16.71
C GLN A 170 -13.51 -15.02 15.41
N CYS A 171 -12.43 -14.99 14.63
CA CYS A 171 -12.31 -15.77 13.39
C CYS A 171 -12.53 -17.27 13.64
N LYS A 172 -11.94 -17.82 14.71
CA LYS A 172 -12.12 -19.22 15.09
C LYS A 172 -13.57 -19.54 15.47
N SER A 173 -14.24 -18.63 16.20
CA SER A 173 -15.62 -18.84 16.65
C SER A 173 -16.67 -18.85 15.53
N ILE A 174 -16.35 -18.24 14.38
CA ILE A 174 -17.24 -18.15 13.21
C ILE A 174 -17.17 -19.43 12.37
N ALA A 175 -16.07 -20.17 12.41
CA ALA A 175 -15.85 -21.32 11.55
C ALA A 175 -16.88 -22.44 11.79
N LYS A 176 -17.48 -22.97 10.70
CA LYS A 176 -18.40 -24.11 10.79
C LYS A 176 -17.62 -25.44 10.88
N SER A 177 -18.31 -26.54 11.20
CA SER A 177 -17.73 -27.88 11.14
C SER A 177 -17.10 -28.17 9.77
N GLY A 178 -15.91 -28.75 9.76
CA GLY A 178 -15.11 -29.00 8.55
C GLY A 178 -14.17 -27.84 8.15
N ILE A 179 -14.35 -26.64 8.72
CA ILE A 179 -13.48 -25.49 8.46
C ILE A 179 -12.52 -25.28 9.63
N GLU A 180 -11.23 -25.43 9.39
CA GLU A 180 -10.18 -25.21 10.40
C GLU A 180 -9.59 -23.80 10.28
N VAL A 181 -9.55 -23.01 11.36
CA VAL A 181 -8.91 -21.68 11.38
C VAL A 181 -7.60 -21.71 12.17
N LYS A 182 -6.48 -21.58 11.46
CA LYS A 182 -5.12 -21.47 12.02
C LYS A 182 -4.70 -20.01 12.03
N VAL A 183 -4.40 -19.50 13.22
CA VAL A 183 -3.89 -18.13 13.38
C VAL A 183 -2.48 -18.19 13.95
N THR A 184 -1.57 -17.43 13.36
CA THR A 184 -0.23 -17.14 13.92
C THR A 184 -0.07 -15.63 14.14
N HIS A 185 0.81 -15.27 15.07
CA HIS A 185 1.19 -13.89 15.39
C HIS A 185 2.68 -13.63 15.09
N ASP A 186 3.32 -14.51 14.33
CA ASP A 186 4.75 -14.43 14.02
C ASP A 186 5.05 -13.22 13.13
N PHE A 187 6.05 -12.44 13.53
CA PHE A 187 6.60 -11.39 12.71
C PHE A 187 7.55 -12.01 11.67
N MET A 188 6.98 -12.42 10.53
CA MET A 188 7.72 -13.03 9.42
C MET A 188 8.54 -11.98 8.68
N SER A 189 9.77 -12.34 8.30
CA SER A 189 10.51 -11.62 7.26
C SER A 189 9.74 -11.61 5.95
N LYS A 190 10.15 -10.74 5.03
CA LYS A 190 9.53 -10.65 3.72
C LYS A 190 9.59 -11.99 2.98
N GLU A 191 10.73 -12.67 3.03
CA GLU A 191 10.98 -13.94 2.37
C GLU A 191 10.14 -15.07 2.97
N GLU A 192 10.06 -15.14 4.30
CA GLU A 192 9.19 -16.10 5.02
C GLU A 192 7.73 -15.86 4.68
N LEU A 193 7.28 -14.60 4.61
CA LEU A 193 5.89 -14.28 4.31
C LEU A 193 5.54 -14.63 2.86
N ILE A 194 6.43 -14.38 1.90
CA ILE A 194 6.25 -14.82 0.51
C ILE A 194 6.16 -16.35 0.43
N TYR A 195 7.06 -17.06 1.12
CA TYR A 195 7.02 -18.51 1.17
C TYR A 195 5.71 -19.02 1.80
N TRP A 196 5.30 -18.45 2.92
CA TRP A 196 4.02 -18.76 3.58
C TRP A 196 2.82 -18.54 2.64
N CYS A 197 2.82 -17.45 1.87
CA CYS A 197 1.81 -17.17 0.85
C CYS A 197 1.81 -18.22 -0.27
N SER A 198 2.99 -18.74 -0.63
CA SER A 198 3.15 -19.73 -1.69
C SER A 198 2.62 -21.12 -1.32
N GLU A 199 2.43 -21.39 -0.03
CA GLU A 199 1.85 -22.64 0.46
C GLU A 199 0.31 -22.64 0.42
N ASN A 200 -0.31 -21.47 0.26
CA ASN A 200 -1.76 -21.35 0.21
C ASN A 200 -2.29 -21.77 -1.17
N THR A 201 -3.46 -22.40 -1.19
CA THR A 201 -4.22 -22.64 -2.43
C THR A 201 -4.75 -21.33 -3.00
N LEU A 202 -5.17 -20.41 -2.12
CA LEU A 202 -5.66 -19.08 -2.46
C LEU A 202 -5.19 -18.08 -1.41
N ASN A 203 -4.59 -16.96 -1.82
CA ASN A 203 -4.47 -15.80 -0.95
C ASN A 203 -5.74 -14.95 -1.08
N CYS A 204 -6.33 -14.54 0.04
CA CYS A 204 -7.66 -13.91 0.07
C CYS A 204 -7.70 -12.70 1.02
N PHE A 205 -8.17 -11.56 0.53
CA PHE A 205 -8.27 -10.32 1.29
C PHE A 205 -9.62 -9.62 1.06
N LEU A 206 -10.55 -9.74 2.01
CA LEU A 206 -11.91 -9.22 1.89
C LEU A 206 -12.12 -7.98 2.76
N TYR A 207 -11.42 -6.90 2.41
CA TYR A 207 -11.44 -5.66 3.20
C TYR A 207 -12.77 -4.93 3.07
N ASP A 208 -13.16 -4.25 4.13
CA ASP A 208 -14.29 -3.33 4.24
C ASP A 208 -13.84 -1.93 4.73
N ARG A 209 -12.53 -1.64 4.65
CA ARG A 209 -11.94 -0.37 5.06
C ARG A 209 -12.33 0.82 4.17
N ASN A 210 -12.52 1.98 4.79
CA ASN A 210 -12.66 3.27 4.10
C ASN A 210 -11.50 4.19 4.49
N MET A 211 -10.39 4.07 3.76
CA MET A 211 -9.22 4.92 3.94
C MET A 211 -8.55 5.21 2.58
N PRO A 212 -7.87 6.35 2.44
CA PRO A 212 -7.00 6.58 1.29
C PRO A 212 -5.91 5.51 1.19
N GLY A 213 -5.31 5.40 0.01
CA GLY A 213 -4.23 4.47 -0.28
C GLY A 213 -4.69 3.15 -0.90
N LEU A 214 -3.70 2.31 -1.19
CA LEU A 214 -3.87 0.95 -1.70
C LEU A 214 -3.48 -0.06 -0.63
N ALA A 215 -3.91 -1.31 -0.78
CA ALA A 215 -3.46 -2.39 0.09
C ALA A 215 -2.06 -2.85 -0.32
N ALA A 216 -1.04 -2.52 0.48
CA ALA A 216 0.32 -3.03 0.29
C ALA A 216 0.44 -4.52 0.64
N THR A 217 -0.47 -5.03 1.47
CA THR A 217 -0.47 -6.42 1.93
C THR A 217 -0.56 -7.42 0.79
N THR A 218 -1.11 -7.06 -0.37
CA THR A 218 -1.18 -7.97 -1.52
C THR A 218 0.16 -8.16 -2.24
N ASP A 219 1.17 -7.32 -1.98
CA ASP A 219 2.44 -7.36 -2.70
C ASP A 219 3.13 -8.72 -2.53
N GLN A 220 3.26 -9.24 -1.30
CA GLN A 220 3.87 -10.55 -1.05
C GLN A 220 3.03 -11.71 -1.59
N ALA A 221 1.70 -11.61 -1.54
CA ALA A 221 0.80 -12.61 -2.11
C ALA A 221 0.90 -12.69 -3.63
N ILE A 222 1.10 -11.56 -4.31
CA ILE A 222 1.37 -11.52 -5.75
C ILE A 222 2.75 -12.09 -6.07
N THR A 223 3.77 -11.74 -5.27
CA THR A 223 5.12 -12.27 -5.45
C THR A 223 5.17 -13.80 -5.32
N SER A 224 4.28 -14.40 -4.52
CA SER A 224 4.21 -15.84 -4.32
C SER A 224 3.55 -16.63 -5.47
N GLU A 225 3.06 -15.95 -6.51
CA GLU A 225 2.49 -16.54 -7.74
C GLU A 225 1.29 -17.48 -7.53
N ARG A 226 0.63 -17.40 -6.38
CA ARG A 226 -0.58 -18.19 -6.09
C ARG A 226 -1.83 -17.42 -6.46
N PRO A 227 -2.96 -18.12 -6.72
CA PRO A 227 -4.27 -17.48 -6.89
C PRO A 227 -4.55 -16.40 -5.84
N LEU A 228 -5.26 -15.35 -6.24
CA LEU A 228 -5.59 -14.20 -5.41
C LEU A 228 -7.07 -13.83 -5.53
N ALA A 229 -7.74 -13.68 -4.39
CA ALA A 229 -9.08 -13.11 -4.29
C ALA A 229 -9.06 -11.83 -3.45
N VAL A 230 -9.78 -10.80 -3.90
CA VAL A 230 -9.96 -9.53 -3.18
C VAL A 230 -11.42 -9.11 -3.21
N SER A 231 -11.87 -8.35 -2.21
CA SER A 231 -13.19 -7.69 -2.27
C SER A 231 -13.19 -6.51 -3.25
N ASP A 232 -14.37 -5.96 -3.53
CA ASP A 232 -14.56 -4.74 -4.35
C ASP A 232 -14.12 -3.44 -3.65
N ASN A 233 -13.41 -3.56 -2.53
CA ASN A 233 -12.97 -2.43 -1.74
C ASN A 233 -12.07 -1.49 -2.57
N ALA A 234 -12.28 -0.18 -2.42
CA ALA A 234 -11.54 0.84 -3.15
C ALA A 234 -10.01 0.74 -2.97
N THR A 235 -9.52 0.14 -1.88
CA THR A 235 -8.08 -0.05 -1.68
C THR A 235 -7.48 -1.19 -2.52
N PHE A 236 -8.30 -2.04 -3.13
CA PHE A 236 -7.90 -3.06 -4.11
C PHE A 236 -8.11 -2.62 -5.56
N ARG A 237 -8.51 -1.38 -5.85
CA ARG A 237 -8.76 -0.88 -7.23
C ARG A 237 -7.64 -1.14 -8.24
N HIS A 238 -6.39 -1.19 -7.79
CA HIS A 238 -5.23 -1.57 -8.59
C HIS A 238 -5.18 -3.07 -8.97
N ILE A 239 -5.71 -3.95 -8.12
CA ILE A 239 -5.89 -5.38 -8.37
C ILE A 239 -7.16 -5.62 -9.18
N THR A 240 -8.26 -4.90 -8.90
CA THR A 240 -9.54 -5.11 -9.58
C THR A 240 -9.54 -4.67 -11.05
N LYS A 241 -8.45 -4.05 -11.51
CA LYS A 241 -8.15 -3.87 -12.94
C LYS A 241 -7.81 -5.18 -13.67
N TYR A 242 -7.35 -6.18 -12.92
CA TYR A 242 -6.88 -7.46 -13.42
C TYR A 242 -7.85 -8.59 -13.05
N ILE A 243 -8.32 -8.61 -11.80
CA ILE A 243 -9.11 -9.69 -11.22
C ILE A 243 -10.50 -9.17 -10.87
N GLN A 244 -11.56 -9.87 -11.27
CA GLN A 244 -12.91 -9.54 -10.81
C GLN A 244 -13.01 -9.76 -9.29
N PRO A 245 -13.59 -8.83 -8.52
CA PRO A 245 -13.61 -8.95 -7.06
C PRO A 245 -14.63 -9.98 -6.57
N TYR A 246 -14.42 -10.53 -5.39
CA TYR A 246 -15.45 -11.25 -4.64
C TYR A 246 -16.59 -10.30 -4.24
N PRO A 247 -17.88 -10.68 -4.33
CA PRO A 247 -18.40 -12.00 -4.75
C PRO A 247 -18.76 -12.10 -6.24
N SER A 248 -18.26 -11.21 -7.10
CA SER A 248 -18.55 -11.28 -8.56
C SER A 248 -17.96 -12.53 -9.20
N ILE A 249 -16.83 -13.01 -8.69
CA ILE A 249 -16.37 -14.39 -8.83
C ILE A 249 -16.23 -15.00 -7.43
N SER A 250 -16.56 -16.27 -7.30
CA SER A 250 -16.44 -17.04 -6.06
C SER A 250 -14.97 -17.31 -5.68
N LEU A 251 -14.73 -17.74 -4.45
CA LEU A 251 -13.39 -18.18 -4.03
C LEU A 251 -12.95 -19.43 -4.83
N LYS A 252 -13.87 -20.35 -5.12
CA LYS A 252 -13.60 -21.53 -5.97
C LYS A 252 -13.22 -21.16 -7.41
N GLU A 253 -13.91 -20.20 -8.01
CA GLU A 253 -13.52 -19.67 -9.32
C GLU A 253 -12.18 -18.96 -9.25
N SER A 254 -11.93 -18.20 -8.17
CA SER A 254 -10.66 -17.50 -7.98
C SER A 254 -9.47 -18.48 -7.97
N ILE A 255 -9.61 -19.61 -7.28
CA ILE A 255 -8.59 -20.69 -7.24
C ILE A 255 -8.22 -21.17 -8.65
N THR A 256 -9.21 -21.32 -9.53
CA THR A 256 -9.01 -21.92 -10.86
C THR A 256 -8.66 -20.90 -11.95
N GLN A 257 -9.00 -19.61 -11.76
CA GLN A 257 -8.93 -18.61 -12.83
C GLN A 257 -7.85 -17.53 -12.63
N THR A 258 -7.37 -17.30 -11.40
CA THR A 258 -6.56 -16.10 -11.11
C THR A 258 -5.05 -16.31 -11.11
N GLU A 259 -4.54 -17.55 -11.14
CA GLU A 259 -3.10 -17.81 -11.05
C GLU A 259 -2.30 -17.10 -12.15
N GLU A 260 -2.68 -17.29 -13.41
CA GLU A 260 -2.00 -16.66 -14.55
C GLU A 260 -2.16 -15.14 -14.55
N ILE A 261 -3.29 -14.64 -14.03
CA ILE A 261 -3.52 -13.20 -13.87
C ILE A 261 -2.58 -12.64 -12.80
N VAL A 262 -2.37 -13.34 -11.68
CA VAL A 262 -1.42 -12.94 -10.64
C VAL A 262 0.01 -12.91 -11.18
N LYS A 263 0.41 -13.91 -11.98
CA LYS A 263 1.72 -13.90 -12.67
C LYS A 263 1.85 -12.70 -13.60
N LYS A 264 0.79 -12.31 -14.31
CA LYS A 264 0.77 -11.09 -15.13
C LYS A 264 0.91 -9.81 -14.29
N ILE A 265 0.22 -9.72 -13.15
CA ILE A 265 0.36 -8.59 -12.22
C ILE A 265 1.82 -8.51 -11.73
N LYS A 266 2.41 -9.65 -11.34
CA LYS A 266 3.82 -9.72 -10.90
C LYS A 266 4.78 -9.18 -11.96
N GLN A 267 4.58 -9.53 -13.23
CA GLN A 267 5.38 -9.03 -14.35
C GLN A 267 5.20 -7.52 -14.59
N ASP A 268 3.96 -7.03 -14.55
CA ASP A 268 3.66 -5.61 -14.75
C ASP A 268 4.23 -4.72 -13.64
N TRP A 269 4.36 -5.29 -12.44
CA TRP A 269 4.80 -4.59 -11.23
C TRP A 269 6.26 -4.89 -10.89
N ALA A 270 6.94 -5.71 -11.69
CA ALA A 270 8.33 -6.08 -11.52
C ALA A 270 9.24 -4.85 -11.57
N THR A 271 10.40 -4.95 -10.92
CA THR A 271 11.45 -3.92 -10.91
C THR A 271 11.75 -3.39 -12.31
N GLU A 272 11.93 -4.25 -13.30
CA GLU A 272 12.30 -3.88 -14.66
C GLU A 272 11.20 -3.04 -15.33
N SER A 273 9.93 -3.43 -15.16
CA SER A 273 8.76 -2.72 -15.65
C SER A 273 8.63 -1.35 -14.97
N PHE A 274 8.81 -1.30 -13.64
CA PHE A 274 8.76 -0.07 -12.86
C PHE A 274 9.87 0.91 -13.28
N THR A 275 11.10 0.42 -13.42
CA THR A 275 12.27 1.22 -13.81
C THR A 275 12.13 1.74 -15.23
N SER A 276 11.64 0.93 -16.17
CA SER A 276 11.39 1.38 -17.54
C SER A 276 10.34 2.50 -17.60
N LEU A 277 9.27 2.39 -16.80
CA LEU A 277 8.26 3.44 -16.68
C LEU A 277 8.83 4.73 -16.07
N PHE A 278 9.71 4.57 -15.07
CA PHE A 278 10.39 5.70 -14.44
C PHE A 278 11.31 6.41 -15.42
N ASP A 279 12.13 5.67 -16.17
CA ASP A 279 13.02 6.20 -17.20
C ASP A 279 12.25 6.97 -18.29
N ALA A 280 11.11 6.44 -18.75
CA ALA A 280 10.26 7.12 -19.73
C ALA A 280 9.66 8.43 -19.16
N MET A 281 9.29 8.44 -17.88
CA MET A 281 8.86 9.67 -17.21
C MET A 281 9.97 10.71 -17.18
N ILE A 282 11.20 10.32 -16.86
CA ILE A 282 12.36 11.21 -16.77
C ILE A 282 12.68 11.84 -18.11
N GLU A 283 12.68 11.06 -19.20
CA GLU A 283 12.87 11.59 -20.56
C GLU A 283 11.83 12.65 -20.90
N LYS A 284 10.57 12.42 -20.51
CA LYS A 284 9.49 13.38 -20.70
C LYS A 284 9.66 14.66 -19.88
N LEU A 285 10.33 14.59 -18.73
CA LEU A 285 10.66 15.77 -17.92
C LEU A 285 11.82 16.58 -18.51
N ASN A 286 12.57 16.03 -19.47
CA ASN A 286 13.67 16.70 -20.17
C ASN A 286 14.66 17.37 -19.19
N ILE A 287 15.10 16.59 -18.19
CA ILE A 287 16.01 17.05 -17.13
C ILE A 287 17.33 17.48 -17.77
N LYS A 288 17.76 18.71 -17.51
CA LYS A 288 19.03 19.25 -18.00
C LYS A 288 20.09 19.16 -16.91
N THR A 289 21.24 18.59 -17.26
CA THR A 289 22.42 18.62 -16.39
C THR A 289 22.86 20.06 -16.19
N SER A 290 23.03 20.47 -14.94
CA SER A 290 23.51 21.82 -14.60
C SER A 290 24.69 21.73 -13.64
N ALA A 291 25.62 22.68 -13.78
CA ALA A 291 26.68 22.86 -12.78
C ALA A 291 26.07 23.55 -11.56
N TYR A 292 25.96 22.83 -10.45
CA TYR A 292 25.52 23.39 -9.18
C TYR A 292 26.71 23.62 -8.24
N PRO A 293 26.69 24.68 -7.42
CA PRO A 293 27.74 24.92 -6.44
C PRO A 293 27.81 23.78 -5.42
N GLU A 294 29.02 23.50 -4.93
CA GLU A 294 29.20 22.61 -3.79
C GLU A 294 28.50 23.20 -2.55
N GLY A 295 27.83 22.35 -1.78
CA GLY A 295 27.14 22.77 -0.57
C GLY A 295 25.97 21.88 -0.21
N SER A 296 25.21 22.32 0.80
CA SER A 296 23.98 21.68 1.22
C SER A 296 22.86 22.72 1.39
N VAL A 297 21.63 22.28 1.17
CA VAL A 297 20.42 23.04 1.45
C VAL A 297 19.75 22.44 2.67
N THR A 298 19.52 23.25 3.69
CA THR A 298 18.75 22.87 4.87
C THR A 298 17.26 23.10 4.61
N LEU A 299 16.48 22.02 4.67
CA LEU A 299 15.03 22.10 4.52
C LEU A 299 14.37 22.63 5.81
N ASN A 300 13.26 23.37 5.65
CA ASN A 300 12.52 23.91 6.77
C ASN A 300 11.69 22.80 7.43
N THR A 301 11.62 22.86 8.75
CA THR A 301 10.78 21.98 9.56
C THR A 301 9.51 22.72 9.98
N ARG A 302 8.44 21.97 10.25
CA ARG A 302 7.17 22.50 10.77
C ARG A 302 6.68 21.66 11.94
N ASN A 303 5.93 22.31 12.83
CA ASN A 303 5.30 21.62 13.95
C ASN A 303 4.16 20.70 13.47
N ARG A 304 4.33 19.38 13.69
CA ARG A 304 3.43 18.29 13.25
C ARG A 304 1.97 18.49 13.67
N LYS A 305 1.72 19.06 14.86
CA LYS A 305 0.36 19.18 15.44
C LYS A 305 -0.60 20.01 14.57
N SER A 306 -0.08 21.00 13.84
CA SER A 306 -0.91 21.90 13.01
C SER A 306 -1.34 21.29 11.67
N LEU A 307 -0.57 20.34 11.12
CA LEU A 307 -0.81 19.76 9.81
C LEU A 307 -1.87 18.66 9.85
N ARG A 308 -1.75 17.73 10.82
CA ARG A 308 -2.70 16.63 11.01
C ARG A 308 -4.14 17.15 11.13
N TYR A 309 -4.36 18.15 11.98
CA TYR A 309 -5.66 18.79 12.16
C TYR A 309 -6.24 19.41 10.87
N LYS A 310 -5.39 20.08 10.06
CA LYS A 310 -5.82 20.69 8.79
C LYS A 310 -6.16 19.63 7.74
N ILE A 311 -5.38 18.57 7.66
CA ILE A 311 -5.58 17.43 6.77
C ILE A 311 -6.87 16.68 7.14
N GLU A 312 -7.06 16.34 8.41
CA GLU A 312 -8.26 15.67 8.91
C GLU A 312 -9.54 16.47 8.57
N LYS A 313 -9.53 17.79 8.81
CA LYS A 313 -10.65 18.66 8.42
C LYS A 313 -10.93 18.65 6.92
N ARG A 314 -9.89 18.66 6.08
CA ARG A 314 -10.02 18.63 4.62
C ARG A 314 -10.60 17.30 4.14
N ILE A 315 -10.13 16.18 4.69
CA ILE A 315 -10.62 14.84 4.31
C ILE A 315 -12.06 14.66 4.74
N ILE A 316 -12.41 15.06 5.96
CA ILE A 316 -13.81 15.08 6.42
C ILE A 316 -14.69 15.87 5.46
N LYS A 317 -14.22 17.03 4.98
CA LYS A 317 -14.94 17.86 4.02
C LYS A 317 -15.06 17.18 2.65
N LEU A 318 -14.00 16.54 2.14
CA LEU A 318 -14.00 15.83 0.86
C LEU A 318 -14.87 14.58 0.90
N LEU A 319 -14.76 13.74 1.94
CA LEU A 319 -15.64 12.58 2.13
C LEU A 319 -17.12 13.03 2.18
N ARG A 320 -17.44 14.10 2.90
CA ARG A 320 -18.81 14.67 2.90
C ARG A 320 -19.28 15.09 1.50
N PHE A 321 -18.38 15.61 0.68
CA PHE A 321 -18.69 16.03 -0.68
C PHE A 321 -18.87 14.85 -1.64
N TYR A 322 -18.00 13.84 -1.56
CA TYR A 322 -18.07 12.64 -2.40
C TYR A 322 -19.27 11.75 -2.05
N TYR A 323 -19.71 11.72 -0.79
CA TYR A 323 -20.80 10.86 -0.31
C TYR A 323 -22.13 11.61 -0.06
N LYS A 324 -22.42 12.72 -0.77
CA LYS A 324 -23.59 13.61 -0.57
C LYS A 324 -24.84 12.89 -0.01
N SER A 325 -25.26 13.32 1.20
CA SER A 325 -26.58 13.07 1.81
C SER A 325 -27.10 11.63 1.79
N SER A 326 -26.32 10.70 2.36
CA SER A 326 -26.85 9.40 2.75
C SER A 326 -26.42 9.07 4.18
N VAL A 327 -27.19 8.21 4.86
CA VAL A 327 -26.86 7.64 6.18
C VAL A 327 -25.43 7.04 6.19
N TYR A 328 -24.92 6.64 5.02
CA TYR A 328 -23.53 6.21 4.80
C TYR A 328 -22.49 7.29 5.13
N ALA A 329 -22.73 8.58 4.84
CA ALA A 329 -21.76 9.63 5.14
C ALA A 329 -21.51 9.77 6.65
N ALA A 330 -22.55 9.62 7.48
CA ALA A 330 -22.44 9.67 8.94
C ALA A 330 -21.73 8.42 9.50
N PHE A 331 -22.06 7.23 8.97
CA PHE A 331 -21.38 5.98 9.31
C PHE A 331 -19.89 6.00 8.93
N HIS A 332 -19.55 6.48 7.72
CA HIS A 332 -18.18 6.61 7.24
C HIS A 332 -17.38 7.66 8.01
N LEU A 333 -17.99 8.80 8.39
CA LEU A 333 -17.34 9.81 9.22
C LEU A 333 -17.03 9.30 10.63
N LYS A 334 -17.91 8.48 11.21
CA LYS A 334 -17.69 7.84 12.50
C LYS A 334 -16.53 6.84 12.41
N ASN A 335 -16.53 5.95 11.41
CA ASN A 335 -15.44 5.00 11.18
C ASN A 335 -14.09 5.68 10.87
N TYR A 336 -14.08 6.78 10.10
CA TYR A 336 -12.85 7.52 9.81
C TYR A 336 -12.24 8.16 11.07
N LYS A 337 -13.07 8.75 11.94
CA LYS A 337 -12.62 9.31 13.22
C LYS A 337 -12.09 8.24 14.17
N GLU A 338 -12.75 7.09 14.23
CA GLU A 338 -12.29 5.95 15.03
C GLU A 338 -10.97 5.37 14.49
N ASN A 339 -10.81 5.25 13.16
CA ASN A 339 -9.58 4.74 12.54
C ASN A 339 -8.39 5.71 12.69
N LEU A 340 -8.62 7.02 12.76
CA LEU A 340 -7.59 8.02 13.03
C LEU A 340 -7.03 7.96 14.46
N GLN A 341 -7.80 7.46 15.43
CA GLN A 341 -7.31 7.31 16.81
C GLN A 341 -6.19 6.27 16.92
N TRP A 342 -6.03 5.39 15.93
CA TRP A 342 -5.01 4.34 15.88
C TRP A 342 -3.74 4.73 15.12
N LEU A 343 -3.64 5.97 14.61
CA LEU A 343 -2.37 6.52 14.13
C LEU A 343 -1.62 7.13 15.32
N PRO A 344 -0.46 6.57 15.74
CA PRO A 344 0.18 6.89 17.00
C PRO A 344 0.44 8.40 17.17
N LEU A 345 0.16 8.89 18.38
CA LEU A 345 0.37 10.27 18.82
C LEU A 345 1.82 10.55 19.25
N SER A 346 2.70 9.55 19.22
CA SER A 346 4.06 9.63 19.73
C SER A 346 5.08 9.10 18.71
N VAL A 347 5.69 10.02 17.98
CA VAL A 347 7.12 10.03 17.61
C VAL A 347 7.57 11.48 17.62
#